data_AF-A0A7X9CXB1-F1
#
_entry.id   AF-A0A7X9CXB1-F1
#
_cell.length_a   1.000
_cell.length_b   1.000
_cell.length_c   1.000
_cell.angle_alpha   90.00
_cell.angle_beta   90.00
_cell.angle_gamma   90.00
#
_symmetry.space_group_name_H-M   'P 1'
#
loop_
_entity.id
_entity.type
_entity.pdbx_description
1 polymer ?
#
loop_
_entity_poly.entity_id
_entity_poly.type
_entity_poly.pdbx_seq_one_letter_code
_entity_poly.pdbx_strand_id
1 'polypeptide(L)'
;DYDIMTGDLDALKEHGLDKLRFGDIVLLHDCDNKFGRQYKKGACTLGVIVHSNCVVSGHGPGVTTLLSCSKGELLVGRHDPNANLADYFLGG
;
A
#
# COMPACT_ATOMS: atom_id res chain seq x y z
N ASP A 1 -2.48 10.07 2.53
CA ASP A 1 -1.49 9.10 2.03
C ASP A 1 -0.34 8.88 3.00
N TYR A 2 0.14 7.64 3.11
CA TYR A 2 1.45 7.28 3.65
C TYR A 2 2.35 6.92 2.47
N ASP A 3 3.57 7.42 2.44
CA ASP A 3 4.51 7.09 1.38
C ASP A 3 5.24 5.80 1.73
N ILE A 4 5.33 4.87 0.78
CA ILE A 4 6.28 3.76 0.87
C ILE A 4 7.67 4.33 0.58
N MET A 5 8.31 4.90 1.61
CA MET A 5 9.55 5.68 1.46
C MET A 5 10.78 4.79 1.43
N THR A 6 11.27 4.49 0.22
CA THR A 6 12.66 4.03 0.03
C THR A 6 13.19 4.52 -1.31
N GLY A 7 14.43 5.02 -1.30
CA GLY A 7 15.17 5.34 -2.53
C GLY A 7 16.00 4.15 -3.05
N ASP A 8 15.98 3.03 -2.33
CA ASP A 8 16.68 1.81 -2.72
C ASP A 8 15.91 1.10 -3.84
N LEU A 9 16.42 1.26 -5.05
CA LEU A 9 15.84 0.65 -6.25
C LEU A 9 15.86 -0.87 -6.23
N ASP A 10 16.82 -1.49 -5.53
CA ASP A 10 16.92 -2.93 -5.45
C ASP A 10 15.86 -3.47 -4.48
N ALA A 11 15.67 -2.81 -3.33
CA ALA A 11 14.56 -3.13 -2.42
C ALA A 11 13.18 -2.92 -3.06
N LEU A 12 13.02 -1.86 -3.87
CA LEU A 12 11.77 -1.65 -4.62
C LEU A 12 11.48 -2.81 -5.58
N LYS A 13 12.49 -3.29 -6.32
CA LYS A 13 12.35 -4.42 -7.24
C LYS A 13 12.13 -5.74 -6.50
N GLU A 14 12.86 -5.97 -5.40
CA GLU A 14 12.73 -7.17 -4.58
C GLU A 14 11.30 -7.35 -4.06
N HIS A 15 10.67 -6.25 -3.67
CA HIS A 15 9.30 -6.23 -3.17
C HIS A 15 8.25 -5.92 -4.26
N GLY A 16 8.64 -5.79 -5.52
CA GLY A 16 7.75 -5.51 -6.66
C GLY A 16 7.05 -4.14 -6.60
N LEU A 17 7.55 -3.23 -5.76
CA LEU A 17 7.00 -1.89 -5.55
C LEU A 17 7.23 -0.97 -6.76
N ASP A 18 8.22 -1.29 -7.59
CA ASP A 18 8.51 -0.62 -8.86
C ASP A 18 7.41 -0.81 -9.92
N LYS A 19 6.49 -1.75 -9.70
CA LYS A 19 5.39 -2.09 -10.62
C LYS A 19 4.03 -1.56 -10.18
N LEU A 20 3.97 -0.85 -9.05
CA LEU A 20 2.72 -0.29 -8.53
C LEU A 20 2.13 0.76 -9.47
N ARG A 21 0.83 0.68 -9.68
CA ARG A 21 0.03 1.58 -10.51
C ARG A 21 -0.89 2.42 -9.65
N PHE A 22 -1.31 3.57 -10.17
CA PHE A 22 -2.42 4.33 -9.59
C PHE A 22 -3.66 3.44 -9.45
N GLY A 23 -4.29 3.48 -8.29
CA GLY A 23 -5.48 2.69 -8.00
C GLY A 23 -5.20 1.26 -7.54
N ASP A 24 -3.95 0.78 -7.53
CA ASP A 24 -3.65 -0.56 -7.02
C ASP A 24 -4.02 -0.65 -5.54
N ILE A 25 -4.68 -1.76 -5.18
CA ILE A 25 -5.07 -2.08 -3.82
C ILE A 25 -3.92 -2.85 -3.16
N VAL A 26 -3.43 -2.33 -2.05
CA VAL A 26 -2.27 -2.87 -1.33
C VAL A 26 -2.61 -3.21 0.11
N LEU A 27 -1.96 -4.25 0.64
CA LEU A 27 -2.03 -4.60 2.06
C LEU A 27 -0.68 -4.30 2.72
N LEU A 28 -0.70 -3.38 3.69
CA LEU A 28 0.45 -3.00 4.50
C LEU A 28 0.50 -3.87 5.75
N HIS A 29 1.58 -4.62 5.90
CA HIS A 29 1.85 -5.42 7.09
C HIS A 29 2.44 -4.57 8.23
N ASP A 30 2.16 -5.00 9.46
CA ASP A 30 2.58 -4.37 10.71
C ASP A 30 2.23 -2.87 10.85
N CYS A 31 1.18 -2.44 10.13
CA CYS A 31 0.69 -1.06 10.12
C CYS A 31 -0.71 -1.00 10.73
N ASP A 32 -0.88 -0.21 11.80
CA ASP A 32 -2.20 0.08 12.39
C ASP A 32 -2.53 1.56 12.24
N ASN A 33 -3.53 1.85 11.41
CA ASN A 33 -3.96 3.21 11.08
C ASN A 33 -5.30 3.63 11.73
N LYS A 34 -5.75 2.97 12.80
CA LYS A 34 -7.09 3.22 13.39
C LYS A 34 -7.30 4.61 13.98
N PHE A 35 -6.30 5.15 14.69
CA PHE A 35 -6.40 6.45 15.38
C PHE A 35 -5.25 7.40 15.00
N GLY A 36 -4.45 7.00 14.03
CA GLY A 36 -3.15 7.58 13.74
C GLY A 36 -2.25 6.50 13.19
N ARG A 37 -1.11 6.90 12.61
CA ARG A 37 -0.17 5.98 11.97
C ARG A 37 0.79 5.44 13.01
N GLN A 38 0.83 4.13 13.15
CA GLN A 38 1.82 3.49 14.01
C GLN A 38 2.23 2.14 13.41
N TYR A 39 3.50 1.81 13.63
CA TYR A 39 3.95 0.44 13.53
C TYR A 39 3.35 -0.36 14.68
N LYS A 40 2.71 -1.48 14.36
CA LYS A 40 2.20 -2.43 15.34
C LYS A 40 2.34 -3.82 14.74
N LYS A 41 3.26 -4.60 15.30
CA LYS A 41 3.49 -5.98 14.88
C LYS A 41 2.19 -6.79 14.91
N GLY A 42 1.90 -7.48 13.81
CA GLY A 42 0.69 -8.26 13.60
C GLY A 42 -0.54 -7.45 13.19
N ALA A 43 -0.46 -6.13 13.03
CA ALA A 43 -1.53 -5.34 12.45
C ALA A 43 -1.46 -5.36 10.91
N CYS A 44 -2.59 -5.14 10.25
CA CYS A 44 -2.65 -5.01 8.80
C CYS A 44 -3.51 -3.80 8.41
N THR A 45 -3.11 -3.09 7.36
CA THR A 45 -3.87 -1.96 6.79
C THR A 45 -4.05 -2.15 5.29
N LEU A 46 -5.29 -2.13 4.81
CA LEU A 46 -5.61 -2.06 3.39
C LEU A 46 -5.60 -0.61 2.92
N GLY A 47 -5.03 -0.35 1.75
CA GLY A 47 -5.02 0.96 1.14
C GLY A 47 -4.95 0.94 -0.38
N VAL A 48 -4.94 2.13 -0.97
CA VAL A 48 -4.91 2.35 -2.42
C VAL A 48 -3.79 3.32 -2.78
N ILE A 49 -3.06 3.02 -3.86
CA ILE A 49 -2.03 3.91 -4.41
C ILE A 49 -2.67 5.14 -5.06
N VAL A 50 -2.34 6.34 -4.58
CA VAL A 50 -2.94 7.63 -4.99
C VAL A 50 -1.96 8.62 -5.62
N HIS A 51 -0.65 8.52 -5.36
CA HIS A 51 0.38 9.29 -6.07
C HIS A 51 1.64 8.42 -6.30
N SER A 52 2.45 8.74 -7.32
CA SER A 52 3.64 7.96 -7.70
C SER A 52 4.85 8.37 -6.88
N ASN A 53 5.97 7.65 -7.08
CA ASN A 53 7.29 8.08 -6.61
C ASN A 53 7.56 9.51 -7.04
N CYS A 54 7.78 10.38 -6.05
CA CYS A 54 8.36 11.70 -6.29
C CYS A 54 9.88 11.51 -6.39
N VAL A 55 10.53 12.21 -7.33
CA VAL A 55 11.99 12.14 -7.57
C VAL A 55 12.80 12.66 -6.36
N VAL A 56 12.12 13.21 -5.36
CA VAL A 56 12.69 13.76 -4.13
C VAL A 56 12.87 12.65 -3.09
N SER A 57 14.08 12.52 -2.55
CA SER A 57 14.40 11.63 -1.42
C SER A 57 13.39 11.82 -0.27
N GLY A 58 12.81 10.72 0.20
CA GLY A 58 11.74 10.75 1.21
C GLY A 58 10.33 10.79 0.65
N HIS A 59 10.13 10.52 -0.65
CA HIS A 59 8.80 10.31 -1.22
C HIS A 59 8.70 8.97 -1.95
N GLY A 60 7.54 8.33 -1.80
CA GLY A 60 7.21 6.99 -2.28
C GLY A 60 5.88 6.98 -3.03
N PRO A 61 5.38 5.84 -3.53
CA PRO A 61 3.98 5.72 -3.88
C PRO A 61 3.13 5.99 -2.64
N GLY A 62 2.23 6.97 -2.73
CA GLY A 62 1.36 7.35 -1.64
C GLY A 62 0.19 6.38 -1.50
N VAL A 63 -0.04 5.88 -0.29
CA VAL A 63 -1.13 4.94 0.02
C VAL A 63 -2.19 5.64 0.85
N THR A 64 -3.41 5.72 0.34
CA THR A 64 -4.58 6.13 1.13
C THR A 64 -5.19 4.93 1.83
N THR A 65 -5.32 4.99 3.15
CA THR A 65 -5.90 3.91 3.98
C THR A 65 -7.40 3.79 3.74
N LEU A 66 -7.87 2.56 3.55
CA LEU A 66 -9.30 2.21 3.47
C LEU A 66 -9.77 1.49 4.73
N LEU A 67 -8.99 0.54 5.24
CA LEU A 67 -9.33 -0.31 6.38
C LEU A 67 -8.09 -0.62 7.19
N SER A 68 -8.17 -0.58 8.52
CA SER A 68 -7.09 -1.00 9.41
C SER A 68 -7.58 -2.01 10.44
N CYS A 69 -6.78 -3.04 10.69
CA CYS A 69 -7.04 -4.05 11.70
C CYS A 69 -5.82 -4.26 12.62
N SER A 70 -5.97 -4.00 13.92
CA SER A 70 -4.91 -4.31 14.90
C SER A 70 -4.63 -5.81 15.08
N LYS A 71 -5.58 -6.66 14.67
CA LYS A 71 -5.47 -8.12 14.75
C LYS A 71 -5.43 -8.64 13.32
N GLY A 72 -4.24 -8.65 12.71
CA GLY A 72 -4.03 -8.88 11.28
C GLY A 72 -4.63 -10.18 10.75
N GLU A 73 -4.83 -11.19 11.60
CA GLU A 73 -5.53 -12.44 11.27
C GLU A 73 -6.96 -12.24 10.72
N LEU A 74 -7.61 -11.11 11.02
CA LEU A 74 -8.96 -10.79 10.53
C LEU A 74 -8.96 -10.11 9.15
N LEU A 75 -7.80 -9.64 8.68
CA LEU A 75 -7.66 -8.95 7.39
C LEU A 75 -6.56 -9.63 6.58
N VAL A 76 -6.96 -10.62 5.80
CA VAL A 76 -6.06 -11.45 4.99
C VAL A 76 -6.11 -10.99 3.54
N GLY A 77 -4.94 -10.65 3.00
CA GLY A 77 -4.78 -10.30 1.59
C GLY A 77 -4.66 -11.55 0.72
N ARG A 78 -5.18 -11.45 -0.50
CA ARG A 78 -4.89 -12.40 -1.58
C ARG A 78 -4.28 -11.60 -2.74
N HIS A 79 -3.15 -12.07 -3.27
CA HIS A 79 -2.59 -11.46 -4.47
C HIS A 79 -3.53 -11.66 -5.67
N ASP A 80 -3.81 -10.56 -6.36
CA ASP A 80 -4.63 -10.54 -7.56
C ASP A 80 -4.05 -9.46 -8.50
N PRO A 81 -3.64 -9.82 -9.73
CA PRO A 81 -3.03 -8.87 -10.67
C PRO A 81 -4.01 -7.77 -11.12
N ASN A 82 -5.32 -7.99 -10.95
CA ASN A 82 -6.38 -7.05 -11.27
C ASN A 82 -6.95 -6.36 -10.03
N ALA A 83 -6.19 -6.35 -8.92
CA ALA A 83 -6.55 -5.59 -7.73
C ALA A 83 -6.30 -4.09 -7.95
N ASN A 84 -7.06 -3.46 -8.83
CA ASN A 84 -6.98 -2.04 -9.13
C ASN A 84 -8.38 -1.41 -9.19
N LEU A 85 -8.55 -0.23 -8.60
CA LEU A 85 -9.83 0.49 -8.62
C LEU A 85 -10.36 0.75 -10.05
N ALA A 86 -9.48 0.95 -11.03
CA ALA A 86 -9.88 1.16 -12.43
C ALA A 86 -10.72 0.00 -12.97
N ASP A 87 -10.40 -1.25 -12.60
CA ASP A 87 -11.11 -2.44 -13.06
C ASP A 87 -12.56 -2.49 -12.56
N TYR A 88 -12.87 -1.77 -11.46
CA TYR A 88 -14.21 -1.66 -10.90
C TYR A 88 -14.99 -0.43 -11.36
N PHE A 89 -14.30 0.69 -11.62
CA PHE A 89 -14.94 1.98 -11.88
C PHE A 89 -14.90 2.44 -13.34
N LEU A 90 -13.93 1.97 -14.13
CA LEU A 90 -13.74 2.41 -15.52
C LEU A 90 -14.16 1.35 -16.54
N GLY A 91 -14.42 0.12 -16.11
CA GLY A 91 -14.73 -1.02 -16.99
C GLY A 91 -13.49 -1.44 -17.77
N GLY A 92 -12.80 -2.47 -17.27
CA GLY A 92 -11.54 -2.96 -17.83
C GLY A 92 -11.58 -3.38 -19.30
#